data_AF-A0A5J5CKX6-F1
#
_entry.id   AF-A0A5J5CKX6-F1
#
_cell.length_a   1.000
_cell.length_b   1.000
_cell.length_c   1.000
_cell.angle_alpha   90.00
_cell.angle_beta   90.00
_cell.angle_gamma   90.00
#
_symmetry.space_group_name_H-M   'P 1'
#
loop_
_entity.id
_entity.type
_entity.pdbx_description
1 polymer ?
#
loop_
_entity_poly.entity_id
_entity_poly.type
_entity_poly.pdbx_seq_one_letter_code
_entity_poly.pdbx_strand_id
1 'polypeptide(L)'
;GTTYIFGKGGGLITFKWPANERPSTRTDRLTVGFSTSLKDGILVRIDSAPGLGDYLMLHIEQGKIGVTFNIGTVDISVQESSTPVNDGKYHVVRFTRNGGNATLQVDNWAINEHFPTGNSDIERYQMANKKIPFKYARPVEEWLQEKGRQLTIFNTQATVGIGGSDYGRPFQGQLSGLYYNGLKVLNMAAESNPNIKINGSVRLVGDVPSVAGSARTTAMSPEMSTTFIETTTMMSTTTTRKHRSSSTV
;
A
#
# COMPACT_ATOMS: atom_id res chain seq x y z
N GLY A 1 1.99 4.84 -9.08
CA GLY A 1 2.20 3.40 -8.83
C GLY A 1 0.86 2.70 -8.79
N THR A 2 0.82 1.37 -8.67
CA THR A 2 -0.43 0.63 -8.50
C THR A 2 -1.18 1.12 -7.25
N THR A 3 -2.50 1.33 -7.39
CA THR A 3 -3.35 1.97 -6.37
C THR A 3 -4.56 1.12 -6.06
N TYR A 4 -4.85 0.91 -4.79
CA TYR A 4 -6.06 0.24 -4.30
C TYR A 4 -6.91 1.19 -3.46
N ILE A 5 -8.23 1.02 -3.54
CA ILE A 5 -9.21 1.69 -2.69
C ILE A 5 -9.70 0.69 -1.64
N PHE A 6 -9.61 1.10 -0.38
CA PHE A 6 -10.18 0.40 0.77
C PHE A 6 -11.51 1.06 1.15
N GLY A 7 -12.60 0.30 1.04
CA GLY A 7 -13.96 0.79 1.21
C GLY A 7 -14.51 0.64 2.63
N LYS A 8 -15.80 0.95 2.78
CA LYS A 8 -16.53 0.75 4.04
C LYS A 8 -16.56 -0.73 4.43
N GLY A 9 -16.46 -1.01 5.72
CA GLY A 9 -16.37 -2.38 6.26
C GLY A 9 -14.93 -2.92 6.36
N GLY A 10 -13.94 -2.19 5.84
CA GLY A 10 -12.54 -2.58 5.89
C GLY A 10 -12.17 -3.61 4.83
N GLY A 11 -10.88 -3.68 4.55
CA GLY A 11 -10.31 -4.59 3.57
C GLY A 11 -8.89 -4.95 3.95
N LEU A 12 -8.42 -6.10 3.50
CA LEU A 12 -7.10 -6.61 3.84
C LEU A 12 -6.43 -7.19 2.60
N ILE A 13 -5.24 -6.68 2.29
CA ILE A 13 -4.30 -7.37 1.41
C ILE A 13 -3.21 -7.94 2.29
N THR A 14 -2.95 -9.24 2.18
CA THR A 14 -1.90 -9.92 2.94
C THR A 14 -0.91 -10.55 1.97
N PHE A 15 0.36 -10.17 2.07
CA PHE A 15 1.47 -10.92 1.50
C PHE A 15 2.08 -11.81 2.57
N LYS A 16 2.42 -13.05 2.22
CA LYS A 16 3.07 -14.01 3.12
C LYS A 16 4.35 -14.54 2.49
N TRP A 17 5.49 -14.35 3.16
CA TRP A 17 6.73 -14.97 2.70
C TRP A 17 6.65 -16.50 2.81
N PRO A 18 7.18 -17.25 1.82
CA PRO A 18 7.52 -18.65 2.00
C PRO A 18 8.40 -18.83 3.25
N ALA A 19 8.22 -19.94 3.98
CA ALA A 19 8.85 -20.13 5.29
C ALA A 19 10.39 -20.04 5.24
N ASN A 20 10.99 -20.53 4.16
CA ASN A 20 12.42 -20.53 3.88
C ASN A 20 12.96 -19.19 3.32
N GLU A 21 12.08 -18.22 3.05
CA GLU A 21 12.43 -16.92 2.44
C GLU A 21 12.18 -15.74 3.40
N ARG A 22 11.83 -16.02 4.66
CA ARG A 22 11.55 -14.98 5.66
C ARG A 22 12.81 -14.19 6.00
N PRO A 23 12.85 -12.87 5.74
CA PRO A 23 14.04 -12.07 5.99
C PRO A 23 14.18 -11.69 7.47
N SER A 24 15.43 -11.52 7.90
CA SER A 24 15.78 -10.81 9.15
C SER A 24 16.63 -9.61 8.80
N THR A 25 16.27 -8.41 9.27
CA THR A 25 16.89 -7.16 8.79
C THR A 25 17.37 -6.28 9.94
N ARG A 26 18.53 -5.64 9.73
CA ARG A 26 18.99 -4.52 10.58
C ARG A 26 18.42 -3.18 10.12
N THR A 27 18.12 -3.08 8.83
CA THR A 27 17.64 -1.86 8.20
C THR A 27 16.37 -2.12 7.43
N ASP A 28 15.38 -1.24 7.55
CA ASP A 28 14.14 -1.31 6.78
C ASP A 28 13.87 0.01 6.06
N ARG A 29 13.23 -0.09 4.90
CA ARG A 29 12.72 1.04 4.12
C ARG A 29 11.28 0.76 3.72
N LEU A 30 10.38 1.65 4.13
CA LEU A 30 8.96 1.60 3.83
C LEU A 30 8.57 2.92 3.15
N THR A 31 7.81 2.84 2.06
CA THR A 31 7.22 4.03 1.42
C THR A 31 5.82 3.69 0.94
N VAL A 32 4.87 4.58 1.19
CA VAL A 32 3.50 4.43 0.69
C VAL A 32 2.90 5.80 0.42
N GLY A 33 2.17 5.91 -0.68
CA GLY A 33 1.28 7.04 -0.93
C GLY A 33 -0.13 6.71 -0.47
N PHE A 34 -0.78 7.62 0.24
CA PHE A 34 -2.10 7.38 0.81
C PHE A 34 -2.98 8.63 0.75
N SER A 35 -4.29 8.42 0.81
CA SER A 35 -5.27 9.48 1.10
C SER A 35 -6.39 8.92 1.97
N THR A 36 -6.80 9.68 2.98
CA THR A 36 -7.86 9.25 3.91
C THR A 36 -8.46 10.44 4.63
N SER A 37 -9.64 10.23 5.21
CA SER A 37 -10.26 11.16 6.15
C SER A 37 -10.41 10.55 7.56
N LEU A 38 -9.92 9.32 7.76
CA LEU A 38 -9.97 8.65 9.05
C LEU A 38 -9.00 9.29 10.05
N LYS A 39 -9.43 9.39 11.30
CA LYS A 39 -8.57 9.81 12.42
C LYS A 39 -7.69 8.67 12.92
N ASP A 40 -8.14 7.43 12.80
CA ASP A 40 -7.45 6.26 13.32
C ASP A 40 -7.54 5.10 12.33
N GLY A 41 -6.43 4.41 12.09
CA GLY A 41 -6.39 3.25 11.20
C GLY A 41 -4.98 2.71 10.97
N ILE A 42 -4.84 1.42 10.66
CA ILE A 42 -3.56 0.81 10.30
C ILE A 42 -3.47 0.70 8.78
N LEU A 43 -2.43 1.31 8.20
CA LEU A 43 -2.21 1.30 6.76
C LEU A 43 -1.45 0.04 6.36
N VAL A 44 -0.32 -0.22 7.03
CA VAL A 44 0.57 -1.34 6.74
C VAL A 44 1.12 -1.88 8.05
N ARG A 45 1.16 -3.21 8.18
CA ARG A 45 1.82 -3.87 9.30
C ARG A 45 2.63 -5.06 8.80
N ILE A 46 3.85 -5.17 9.27
CA ILE A 46 4.73 -6.31 9.05
C ILE A 46 4.88 -7.02 10.38
N ASP A 47 4.61 -8.32 10.40
CA ASP A 47 4.74 -9.14 11.59
C ASP A 47 5.81 -10.21 11.38
N SER A 48 6.54 -10.51 12.44
CA SER A 48 7.44 -11.65 12.51
C SER A 48 6.69 -12.99 12.52
N ALA A 49 7.45 -14.07 12.41
CA ALA A 49 6.93 -15.42 12.59
C ALA A 49 6.27 -15.57 13.98
N PRO A 50 5.24 -16.43 14.10
CA PRO A 50 4.57 -16.68 15.37
C PRO A 50 5.56 -16.99 16.49
N GLY A 51 5.36 -16.34 17.65
CA GLY A 51 6.19 -16.52 18.84
C GLY A 51 7.36 -15.55 19.01
N LEU A 52 7.69 -14.72 18.01
CA LEU A 52 8.81 -13.76 18.10
C LEU A 52 8.40 -12.37 18.60
N GLY A 53 7.20 -11.91 18.26
CA GLY A 53 6.66 -10.63 18.75
C GLY A 53 7.20 -9.37 18.07
N ASP A 54 8.22 -9.48 17.22
CA ASP A 54 8.70 -8.34 16.42
C ASP A 54 7.64 -7.90 15.41
N TYR A 55 7.47 -6.58 15.24
CA TYR A 55 6.57 -6.02 14.24
C TYR A 55 7.00 -4.60 13.82
N LEU A 56 6.50 -4.14 12.67
CA LEU A 56 6.57 -2.76 12.20
C LEU A 56 5.19 -2.35 11.70
N MET A 57 4.63 -1.26 12.23
CA MET A 57 3.27 -0.82 11.95
C MET A 57 3.27 0.65 11.53
N LEU A 58 2.84 0.94 10.30
CA LEU A 58 2.48 2.27 9.84
C LEU A 58 1.00 2.52 10.08
N HIS A 59 0.68 3.57 10.82
CA HIS A 59 -0.67 3.86 11.28
C HIS A 59 -0.96 5.35 11.31
N ILE A 60 -2.24 5.68 11.34
CA ILE A 60 -2.75 7.01 11.66
C ILE A 60 -3.40 6.93 13.03
N GLU A 61 -3.11 7.92 13.86
CA GLU A 61 -3.71 8.12 15.17
C GLU A 61 -4.01 9.60 15.37
N GLN A 62 -5.23 9.93 15.78
CA GLN A 62 -5.70 11.32 15.90
C GLN A 62 -5.46 12.17 14.63
N GLY A 63 -5.54 11.54 13.46
CA GLY A 63 -5.31 12.16 12.15
C GLY A 63 -3.84 12.33 11.76
N LYS A 64 -2.90 11.90 12.61
CA LYS A 64 -1.45 12.04 12.41
C LYS A 64 -0.82 10.72 12.04
N ILE A 65 0.08 10.74 11.06
CA ILE A 65 0.79 9.54 10.60
C ILE A 65 1.97 9.22 11.51
N GLY A 66 2.15 7.95 11.83
CA GLY A 66 3.28 7.47 12.60
C GLY A 66 3.63 6.02 12.29
N VAL A 67 4.82 5.64 12.71
CA VAL A 67 5.30 4.25 12.69
C VAL A 67 5.62 3.84 14.11
N THR A 68 5.11 2.67 14.50
CA THR A 68 5.47 2.00 15.74
C THR A 68 6.07 0.66 15.40
N PHE A 69 7.21 0.31 15.98
CA PHE A 69 7.86 -0.98 15.76
C PHE A 69 8.43 -1.55 17.04
N ASN A 70 8.48 -2.87 17.11
CA ASN A 70 9.14 -3.63 18.15
C ASN A 70 10.08 -4.65 17.50
N ILE A 71 11.31 -4.72 18.01
CA ILE A 71 12.36 -5.63 17.53
C ILE A 71 13.00 -6.39 18.70
N GLY A 72 12.17 -6.75 19.69
CA GLY A 72 12.48 -7.68 20.78
C GLY A 72 12.64 -7.05 22.17
N THR A 73 12.34 -5.76 22.35
CA THR A 73 12.46 -5.11 23.67
C THR A 73 11.21 -4.29 23.99
N VAL A 74 11.11 -3.09 23.43
CA VAL A 74 10.04 -2.14 23.69
C VAL A 74 9.56 -1.53 22.38
N ASP A 75 8.32 -1.05 22.40
CA ASP A 75 7.75 -0.33 21.28
C ASP A 75 8.47 1.03 21.11
N ILE A 76 8.95 1.28 19.89
CA ILE A 76 9.55 2.54 19.48
C ILE A 76 8.59 3.20 18.51
N SER A 77 8.18 4.43 18.81
CA SER A 77 7.24 5.19 17.97
C SER A 77 7.87 6.46 17.43
N VAL A 78 7.70 6.69 16.13
CA VAL A 78 8.06 7.93 15.44
C VAL A 78 6.81 8.46 14.76
N GLN A 79 6.40 9.68 15.06
CA GLN A 79 5.14 10.25 14.57
C GLN A 79 5.36 11.66 14.05
N GLU A 80 4.68 12.01 12.96
CA GLU A 80 4.57 13.40 12.53
C GLU A 80 3.54 14.13 13.41
N SER A 81 4.04 14.85 14.42
CA SER A 81 3.18 15.44 15.46
C SER A 81 2.59 16.80 15.09
N SER A 82 3.16 17.55 14.14
CA SER A 82 2.73 18.94 13.90
C SER A 82 1.48 19.04 13.03
N THR A 83 1.36 18.16 12.04
CA THR A 83 0.40 18.34 10.95
C THR A 83 -0.39 17.06 10.69
N PRO A 84 -1.73 17.09 10.87
CA PRO A 84 -2.59 15.98 10.46
C PRO A 84 -2.55 15.74 8.95
N VAL A 85 -2.73 14.48 8.53
CA VAL A 85 -2.68 14.00 7.14
C VAL A 85 -4.01 13.39 6.68
N ASN A 86 -5.06 13.51 7.51
CA ASN A 86 -6.39 12.96 7.25
C ASN A 86 -7.32 13.99 6.58
N ASP A 87 -6.78 14.84 5.71
CA ASP A 87 -7.51 15.91 5.02
C ASP A 87 -8.17 15.45 3.69
N GLY A 88 -8.09 14.15 3.38
CA GLY A 88 -8.58 13.56 2.14
C GLY A 88 -7.68 13.78 0.92
N LYS A 89 -6.57 14.52 1.07
CA LYS A 89 -5.60 14.73 0.00
C LYS A 89 -4.57 13.61 -0.02
N TYR A 90 -3.79 13.60 -1.11
CA TYR A 90 -2.75 12.63 -1.32
C TYR A 90 -1.46 13.05 -0.59
N HIS A 91 -0.94 12.14 0.21
CA HIS A 91 0.32 12.27 0.92
C HIS A 91 1.22 11.08 0.64
N VAL A 92 2.54 11.27 0.74
CA VAL A 92 3.53 10.19 0.67
C VAL A 92 4.32 10.16 1.96
N VAL A 93 4.34 9.01 2.63
CA VAL A 93 5.16 8.79 3.82
C VAL A 93 6.33 7.88 3.48
N ARG A 94 7.52 8.26 3.97
CA ARG A 94 8.78 7.53 3.85
C ARG A 94 9.31 7.25 5.24
N PHE A 95 9.56 5.99 5.53
CA PHE A 95 10.11 5.54 6.79
C PHE A 95 11.40 4.78 6.55
N THR A 96 12.41 5.05 7.38
CA THR A 96 13.62 4.23 7.43
C THR A 96 13.91 3.81 8.87
N ARG A 97 14.40 2.58 9.03
CA ARG A 97 14.88 2.05 10.32
C ARG A 97 16.32 1.59 10.16
N ASN A 98 17.15 1.83 11.17
CA ASN A 98 18.48 1.25 11.32
C ASN A 98 18.71 0.88 12.79
N GLY A 99 18.52 -0.40 13.12
CA GLY A 99 18.45 -0.82 14.52
C GLY A 99 17.23 -0.22 15.21
N GLY A 100 17.44 0.44 16.36
CA GLY A 100 16.41 1.22 17.06
C GLY A 100 16.25 2.66 16.54
N ASN A 101 17.18 3.14 15.70
CA ASN A 101 17.08 4.47 15.10
C ASN A 101 16.08 4.44 13.95
N ALA A 102 15.33 5.53 13.80
CA ALA A 102 14.35 5.63 12.73
C ALA A 102 14.16 7.06 12.23
N THR A 103 13.75 7.18 10.98
CA THR A 103 13.35 8.46 10.38
C THR A 103 11.97 8.33 9.77
N LEU A 104 11.17 9.39 9.89
CA LEU A 104 9.88 9.52 9.23
C LEU A 104 9.85 10.84 8.46
N GLN A 105 9.45 10.78 7.19
CA GLN A 105 9.24 11.96 6.37
C GLN A 105 7.89 11.86 5.66
N VAL A 106 7.11 12.93 5.75
CA VAL A 106 5.85 13.09 5.02
C VAL A 106 6.06 14.14 3.93
N ASP A 107 5.69 13.80 2.69
CA ASP A 107 5.83 14.66 1.52
C ASP A 107 7.26 15.24 1.38
N ASN A 108 7.36 16.57 1.46
CA ASN A 108 8.60 17.35 1.46
C ASN A 108 8.79 18.09 2.80
N TRP A 109 8.12 17.64 3.87
CA TRP A 109 8.29 18.19 5.21
C TRP A 109 9.66 17.81 5.79
N ALA A 110 10.00 18.47 6.90
CA ALA A 110 11.22 18.18 7.64
C ALA A 110 11.27 16.69 8.05
N ILE A 111 12.47 16.11 8.04
CA ILE A 111 12.66 14.74 8.46
C ILE A 111 12.54 14.70 9.99
N ASN A 112 11.64 13.86 10.48
CA ASN A 112 11.57 13.53 11.90
C ASN A 112 12.54 12.39 12.18
N GLU A 113 13.59 12.67 12.95
CA GLU A 113 14.59 11.69 13.36
C GLU A 113 14.36 11.26 14.81
N HIS A 114 14.37 9.95 15.03
CA HIS A 114 14.25 9.36 16.35
C HIS A 114 15.48 8.51 16.66
N PHE A 115 16.24 8.95 17.66
CA PHE A 115 17.39 8.25 18.22
C PHE A 115 17.06 7.90 19.67
N PRO A 116 16.70 6.65 19.97
CA PRO A 116 16.47 6.25 21.34
C PRO A 116 17.74 6.50 22.16
N THR A 117 17.62 7.25 23.26
CA THR A 117 18.74 7.44 24.18
C THR A 117 19.06 6.09 24.84
N GLY A 118 20.20 5.50 24.50
CA GLY A 118 20.73 4.40 25.29
C GLY A 118 21.06 4.89 26.71
N ASN A 119 20.92 4.03 27.70
CA ASN A 119 21.36 4.26 29.10
C ASN A 119 22.88 4.52 29.26
N SER A 120 23.61 4.78 28.17
CA SER A 120 25.06 4.61 28.05
C SER A 120 25.89 5.66 28.79
N ASP A 121 25.34 6.84 29.10
CA ASP A 121 26.18 7.90 29.67
C ASP A 121 26.34 7.75 31.19
N ILE A 122 25.29 7.38 31.92
CA ILE A 122 25.34 7.24 33.39
C ILE A 122 26.11 5.98 33.82
N GLU A 123 25.95 4.87 33.09
CA GLU A 123 26.61 3.60 33.45
C GLU A 123 28.10 3.56 33.10
N ARG A 124 28.55 4.31 32.09
CA ARG A 124 29.96 4.36 31.70
C ARG A 124 30.84 5.04 32.75
N TYR A 125 30.32 6.05 33.45
CA TYR A 125 30.97 6.63 34.63
C TYR A 125 30.99 5.67 35.83
N GLN A 126 29.97 4.81 35.98
CA GLN A 126 29.85 3.87 37.10
C GLN A 126 30.66 2.57 36.90
N MET A 127 30.85 2.11 35.65
CA MET A 127 31.57 0.87 35.31
C MET A 127 33.10 1.02 35.24
N ALA A 128 33.64 2.24 35.18
CA ALA A 128 35.09 2.44 35.17
C ALA A 128 35.79 1.98 36.46
N ASN A 129 35.04 1.73 37.55
CA ASN A 129 35.58 1.43 38.88
C ASN A 129 35.21 0.06 39.48
N LYS A 130 34.64 -0.90 38.72
CA LYS A 130 34.33 -2.24 39.26
C LYS A 130 34.95 -3.37 38.44
N LYS A 131 35.85 -4.14 39.08
CA LYS A 131 36.34 -5.45 38.57
C LYS A 131 35.17 -6.43 38.52
N ILE A 132 34.88 -6.96 37.33
CA ILE A 132 33.73 -7.85 37.10
C ILE A 132 34.19 -9.32 37.15
N PRO A 133 33.65 -10.17 38.03
CA PRO A 133 33.83 -11.62 37.93
C PRO A 133 32.88 -12.19 36.87
N PHE A 134 33.43 -12.92 35.90
CA PHE A 134 32.66 -13.56 34.83
C PHE A 134 31.99 -14.84 35.33
N LYS A 135 30.65 -14.91 35.27
CA LYS A 135 29.86 -16.15 35.43
C LYS A 135 29.20 -16.50 34.10
N TYR A 136 29.50 -17.68 33.56
CA TYR A 136 29.17 -18.14 32.22
C TYR A 136 27.76 -18.75 32.07
N ALA A 137 26.71 -18.11 32.61
CA ALA A 137 25.35 -18.66 32.52
C ALA A 137 24.24 -17.60 32.46
N ARG A 138 24.49 -16.41 31.90
CA ARG A 138 23.41 -15.44 31.65
C ARG A 138 22.87 -15.59 30.23
N PRO A 139 21.55 -15.74 30.04
CA PRO A 139 20.92 -15.63 28.72
C PRO A 139 21.32 -14.35 27.99
N VAL A 140 21.51 -14.43 26.67
CA VAL A 140 22.03 -13.32 25.85
C VAL A 140 21.10 -12.10 25.92
N GLU A 141 19.79 -12.33 25.99
CA GLU A 141 18.75 -11.32 26.15
C GLU A 141 18.93 -10.51 27.44
N GLU A 142 19.18 -11.19 28.57
CA GLU A 142 19.37 -10.57 29.87
C GLU A 142 20.68 -9.76 29.92
N TRP A 143 21.73 -10.26 29.28
CA TRP A 143 23.01 -9.54 29.16
C TRP A 143 22.93 -8.31 28.25
N LEU A 144 22.18 -8.38 27.14
CA LEU A 144 21.98 -7.24 26.23
C LEU A 144 21.16 -6.13 26.90
N GLN A 145 20.14 -6.51 27.65
CA GLN A 145 19.30 -5.58 28.41
C GLN A 145 20.08 -4.93 29.56
N GLU A 146 20.93 -5.69 30.25
CA GLU A 146 21.84 -5.19 31.31
C GLU A 146 22.95 -4.28 30.77
N LYS A 147 23.29 -4.36 29.48
CA LYS A 147 24.28 -3.49 28.81
C LYS A 147 23.66 -2.26 28.14
N GLY A 148 22.36 -2.01 28.32
CA GLY A 148 21.64 -0.94 27.63
C GLY A 148 21.69 -1.06 26.10
N ARG A 149 21.97 -2.26 25.56
CA ARG A 149 22.06 -2.51 24.12
C ARG A 149 20.67 -2.84 23.61
N GLN A 150 20.08 -1.91 22.86
CA GLN A 150 18.87 -2.19 22.11
C GLN A 150 19.12 -3.30 21.08
N LEU A 151 18.18 -4.24 20.98
CA LEU A 151 18.14 -5.17 19.87
C LEU A 151 17.99 -4.38 18.56
N THR A 152 18.65 -4.86 17.51
CA THR A 152 18.77 -4.11 16.25
C THR A 152 18.13 -4.80 15.06
N ILE A 153 17.72 -6.06 15.24
CA ILE A 153 17.28 -6.93 14.16
C ILE A 153 15.77 -7.12 14.27
N PHE A 154 15.06 -6.87 13.17
CA PHE A 154 13.68 -7.34 12.99
C PHE A 154 13.77 -8.77 12.44
N ASN A 155 13.41 -9.74 13.27
CA ASN A 155 13.64 -11.15 13.01
C ASN A 155 12.49 -11.79 12.23
N THR A 156 12.85 -12.64 11.26
CA THR A 156 11.98 -13.62 10.62
C THR A 156 10.62 -13.06 10.20
N GLN A 157 10.63 -12.02 9.38
CA GLN A 157 9.41 -11.35 8.90
C GLN A 157 8.55 -12.33 8.11
N ALA A 158 7.27 -12.46 8.47
CA ALA A 158 6.40 -13.52 7.98
C ALA A 158 5.24 -13.01 7.13
N THR A 159 4.68 -11.84 7.44
CA THR A 159 3.54 -11.28 6.71
C THR A 159 3.65 -9.77 6.55
N VAL A 160 3.15 -9.25 5.43
CA VAL A 160 2.80 -7.83 5.25
C VAL A 160 1.29 -7.74 5.12
N GLY A 161 0.62 -7.21 6.13
CA GLY A 161 -0.79 -6.86 6.12
C GLY A 161 -0.99 -5.41 5.71
N ILE A 162 -1.98 -5.15 4.86
CA ILE A 162 -2.30 -3.82 4.34
C ILE A 162 -3.79 -3.61 4.52
N GLY A 163 -4.17 -2.54 5.24
CA GLY A 163 -5.56 -2.17 5.47
C GLY A 163 -6.09 -2.41 6.88
N GLY A 164 -5.35 -3.09 7.77
CA GLY A 164 -5.58 -3.04 9.22
C GLY A 164 -6.83 -3.74 9.78
N SER A 165 -7.63 -4.39 8.93
CA SER A 165 -8.86 -5.08 9.36
C SER A 165 -8.61 -6.25 10.33
N ASP A 166 -7.48 -6.92 10.19
CA ASP A 166 -7.01 -8.01 11.06
C ASP A 166 -6.62 -7.56 12.48
N TYR A 167 -6.42 -6.25 12.68
CA TYR A 167 -6.06 -5.64 13.96
C TYR A 167 -7.17 -4.73 14.52
N GLY A 168 -8.39 -4.82 13.98
CA GLY A 168 -9.54 -4.03 14.46
C GLY A 168 -9.43 -2.52 14.21
N ARG A 169 -8.44 -2.07 13.41
CA ARG A 169 -8.24 -0.67 13.02
C ARG A 169 -8.26 -0.55 11.50
N PRO A 170 -9.40 -0.87 10.84
CA PRO A 170 -9.48 -0.91 9.39
C PRO A 170 -9.19 0.47 8.78
N PHE A 171 -8.37 0.49 7.75
CA PHE A 171 -8.14 1.65 6.92
C PHE A 171 -9.26 1.81 5.88
N GLN A 172 -9.62 3.06 5.62
CA GLN A 172 -10.51 3.45 4.53
C GLN A 172 -9.88 4.62 3.79
N GLY A 173 -9.84 4.53 2.46
CA GLY A 173 -9.15 5.52 1.63
C GLY A 173 -8.41 4.86 0.48
N GLN A 174 -7.38 5.53 -0.02
CA GLN A 174 -6.53 5.02 -1.09
C GLN A 174 -5.14 4.70 -0.56
N LEU A 175 -4.56 3.60 -1.03
CA LEU A 175 -3.15 3.26 -0.85
C LEU A 175 -2.52 3.01 -2.22
N SER A 176 -1.32 3.54 -2.42
CA SER A 176 -0.63 3.49 -3.71
C SER A 176 0.86 3.32 -3.54
N GLY A 177 1.48 2.63 -4.50
CA GLY A 177 2.94 2.57 -4.61
C GLY A 177 3.66 2.04 -3.36
N LEU A 178 3.03 1.14 -2.59
CA LEU A 178 3.64 0.54 -1.41
C LEU A 178 4.94 -0.17 -1.79
N TYR A 179 6.02 0.27 -1.17
CA TYR A 179 7.35 -0.30 -1.26
C TYR A 179 7.83 -0.71 0.14
N TYR A 180 8.30 -1.95 0.28
CA TYR A 180 8.92 -2.43 1.52
C TYR A 180 10.14 -3.29 1.19
N ASN A 181 11.34 -2.82 1.52
CA ASN A 181 12.59 -3.59 1.37
C ASN A 181 12.79 -4.27 -0.01
N GLY A 182 12.35 -3.63 -1.10
CA GLY A 182 12.43 -4.16 -2.46
C GLY A 182 11.11 -4.73 -2.98
N LEU A 183 10.18 -5.08 -2.10
CA LEU A 183 8.85 -5.56 -2.47
C LEU A 183 7.93 -4.41 -2.87
N LYS A 184 7.33 -4.51 -4.06
CA LYS A 184 6.25 -3.62 -4.52
C LYS A 184 4.91 -4.32 -4.32
N VAL A 185 4.48 -4.43 -3.07
CA VAL A 185 3.42 -5.38 -2.65
C VAL A 185 2.08 -5.14 -3.38
N LEU A 186 1.70 -3.88 -3.62
CA LEU A 186 0.48 -3.57 -4.38
C LEU A 186 0.59 -3.96 -5.85
N ASN A 187 1.77 -3.85 -6.47
CA ASN A 187 1.98 -4.33 -7.84
C ASN A 187 1.86 -5.86 -7.89
N MET A 188 2.50 -6.56 -6.96
CA MET A 188 2.39 -8.01 -6.85
C MET A 188 0.93 -8.46 -6.66
N ALA A 189 0.12 -7.67 -5.94
CA ALA A 189 -1.30 -7.96 -5.76
C ALA A 189 -2.09 -7.84 -7.07
N ALA A 190 -1.82 -6.79 -7.86
CA ALA A 190 -2.45 -6.59 -9.17
C ALA A 190 -2.03 -7.67 -10.18
N GLU A 191 -0.80 -8.17 -10.07
CA GLU A 191 -0.24 -9.23 -10.90
C GLU A 191 -0.65 -10.65 -10.43
N SER A 192 -1.58 -10.77 -9.48
CA SER A 192 -2.09 -12.05 -8.96
C SER A 192 -1.01 -12.97 -8.38
N ASN A 193 -0.04 -12.41 -7.65
CA ASN A 193 1.02 -13.19 -7.01
C ASN A 193 0.43 -14.26 -6.06
N PRO A 194 0.89 -15.53 -6.12
CA PRO A 194 0.31 -16.64 -5.35
C PRO A 194 0.46 -16.49 -3.82
N ASN A 195 1.41 -15.68 -3.37
CA ASN A 195 1.65 -15.40 -1.95
C ASN A 195 0.79 -14.24 -1.42
N ILE A 196 -0.10 -13.69 -2.25
CA ILE A 196 -0.99 -12.60 -1.88
C ILE A 196 -2.43 -13.10 -1.74
N LYS A 197 -3.11 -12.63 -0.69
CA LYS A 197 -4.56 -12.80 -0.49
C LYS A 197 -5.21 -11.44 -0.32
N ILE A 198 -6.36 -11.24 -0.96
CA ILE A 198 -7.15 -10.02 -0.86
C ILE A 198 -8.53 -10.40 -0.32
N ASN A 199 -8.97 -9.75 0.77
CA ASN A 199 -10.24 -9.99 1.43
C ASN A 199 -10.95 -8.67 1.77
N GLY A 200 -12.27 -8.71 1.86
CA GLY A 200 -13.10 -7.56 2.26
C GLY A 200 -13.22 -6.49 1.18
N SER A 201 -13.44 -5.24 1.61
CA SER A 201 -13.73 -4.11 0.72
C SER A 201 -12.45 -3.51 0.14
N VAL A 202 -11.85 -4.20 -0.85
CA VAL A 202 -10.63 -3.77 -1.55
C VAL A 202 -10.85 -3.83 -3.06
N ARG A 203 -10.50 -2.75 -3.78
CA ARG A 203 -10.59 -2.72 -5.25
C ARG A 203 -9.37 -2.05 -5.89
N LEU A 204 -8.89 -2.62 -7.00
CA LEU A 204 -7.83 -2.03 -7.81
C LEU A 204 -8.37 -0.81 -8.57
N VAL A 205 -7.63 0.30 -8.60
CA VAL A 205 -7.99 1.49 -9.39
C VAL A 205 -7.52 1.28 -10.82
N GLY A 206 -8.43 1.42 -11.78
CA GLY A 206 -8.16 1.22 -13.21
C GLY A 206 -8.70 -0.11 -13.76
N ASP A 207 -9.08 -1.05 -12.89
CA ASP A 207 -9.89 -2.19 -13.30
C ASP A 207 -11.30 -1.70 -13.60
N VAL A 208 -11.60 -1.55 -14.89
CA VAL A 208 -12.99 -1.42 -15.35
C VAL A 208 -13.65 -2.76 -15.05
N PRO A 209 -14.76 -2.82 -14.29
CA PRO A 209 -15.47 -4.08 -14.13
C PRO A 209 -15.93 -4.52 -15.53
N SER A 210 -15.33 -5.59 -16.05
CA SER A 210 -15.92 -6.33 -17.15
C SER A 210 -17.24 -6.87 -16.62
N VAL A 211 -18.35 -6.24 -17.02
CA VAL A 211 -19.69 -6.77 -16.78
C VAL A 211 -19.80 -8.08 -17.58
N ALA A 212 -19.39 -9.18 -16.96
CA ALA A 212 -19.74 -10.51 -17.42
C ALA A 212 -21.22 -10.73 -17.09
N GLY A 213 -22.07 -10.56 -18.10
CA GLY A 213 -23.51 -10.86 -18.01
C GLY A 213 -24.43 -9.65 -18.13
N SER A 214 -24.47 -9.03 -19.30
CA SER A 214 -25.73 -8.46 -19.78
C SER A 214 -25.84 -8.76 -21.28
N ALA A 215 -26.94 -9.43 -21.64
CA ALA A 215 -27.22 -9.81 -23.01
C ALA A 215 -27.13 -8.59 -23.95
N ARG A 216 -26.46 -8.75 -25.09
CA ARG A 216 -26.59 -7.82 -26.20
C ARG A 216 -28.04 -7.87 -26.70
N THR A 217 -28.88 -6.97 -26.24
CA THR A 217 -30.04 -6.51 -27.01
C THR A 217 -29.55 -5.41 -27.94
N THR A 218 -29.41 -5.74 -29.22
CA THR A 218 -29.22 -4.76 -30.30
C THR A 218 -30.48 -3.92 -30.42
N ALA A 219 -30.51 -2.77 -29.76
CA ALA A 219 -31.46 -1.71 -30.09
C ALA A 219 -30.86 -0.91 -31.26
N MET A 220 -31.51 -1.00 -32.42
CA MET A 220 -31.17 -0.24 -33.62
C MET A 220 -31.28 1.27 -33.34
N SER A 221 -30.29 2.04 -33.78
CA SER A 221 -30.31 3.50 -33.76
C SER A 221 -31.26 4.04 -34.85
N PRO A 222 -32.03 5.11 -34.60
CA PRO A 222 -32.83 5.74 -35.66
C PRO A 222 -31.91 6.58 -36.56
N GLU A 223 -31.90 6.25 -37.86
CA GLU A 223 -31.25 7.05 -38.90
C GLU A 223 -31.91 8.44 -39.01
N MET A 224 -31.13 9.50 -38.79
CA MET A 224 -31.49 10.83 -39.26
C MET A 224 -31.08 10.95 -40.73
N SER A 225 -32.06 10.84 -41.63
CA SER A 225 -31.87 11.17 -43.05
C SER A 225 -31.88 12.69 -43.23
N THR A 226 -30.75 13.26 -43.64
CA THR A 226 -30.70 14.62 -44.22
C THR A 226 -30.34 14.48 -45.69
N THR A 227 -31.35 14.54 -46.56
CA THR A 227 -31.13 14.54 -48.01
C THR A 227 -31.13 15.99 -48.49
N PHE A 228 -29.97 16.44 -48.96
CA PHE A 228 -29.76 17.74 -49.58
C PHE A 228 -30.52 17.82 -50.91
N ILE A 229 -31.22 18.94 -51.14
CA ILE A 229 -31.91 19.23 -52.39
C ILE A 229 -30.91 19.89 -53.34
N GLU A 230 -30.44 19.17 -54.35
CA GLU A 230 -29.77 19.75 -55.51
C GLU A 230 -30.80 20.07 -56.60
N THR A 231 -31.01 21.37 -56.85
CA THR A 231 -31.80 21.85 -58.00
C THR A 231 -30.90 21.84 -59.22
N THR A 232 -31.08 20.85 -60.10
CA THR A 232 -30.51 20.88 -61.45
C THR A 232 -31.64 21.06 -62.45
N THR A 233 -31.71 22.25 -63.03
CA THR A 233 -32.56 22.60 -64.17
C THR A 233 -31.88 22.17 -65.46
N MET A 234 -32.51 21.32 -66.28
CA MET A 234 -32.22 21.21 -67.72
C MET A 234 -33.48 20.82 -68.52
N MET A 235 -33.51 21.33 -69.76
CA MET A 235 -34.67 21.65 -70.58
C MET A 235 -35.32 20.50 -71.37
N SER A 236 -36.55 20.81 -71.82
CA SER A 236 -37.47 20.07 -72.69
C SER A 236 -36.93 19.71 -74.09
N THR A 237 -37.29 18.53 -74.60
CA THR A 237 -37.85 18.37 -75.95
C THR A 237 -38.59 17.03 -76.15
N THR A 238 -39.71 17.12 -76.86
CA THR A 238 -40.71 16.07 -77.14
C THR A 238 -40.41 15.38 -78.49
N THR A 239 -40.59 14.05 -78.61
CA THR A 239 -41.18 13.43 -79.84
C THR A 239 -41.59 11.95 -79.65
N THR A 240 -42.90 11.72 -79.73
CA THR A 240 -43.71 10.65 -80.37
C THR A 240 -43.15 9.27 -80.79
N ARG A 241 -43.85 8.24 -80.25
CA ARG A 241 -44.49 7.04 -80.88
C ARG A 241 -43.69 5.91 -81.57
N LYS A 242 -44.14 4.70 -81.17
CA LYS A 242 -44.38 3.42 -81.90
C LYS A 242 -43.31 2.30 -81.89
N HIS A 243 -43.67 1.25 -81.14
CA HIS A 243 -43.94 -0.15 -81.57
C HIS A 243 -42.81 -1.00 -82.20
N ARG A 244 -42.55 -2.17 -81.59
CA ARG A 244 -42.68 -3.54 -82.16
C ARG A 244 -41.55 -4.52 -81.78
N SER A 245 -41.94 -5.53 -80.98
CA SER A 245 -41.59 -6.97 -80.90
C SER A 245 -40.23 -7.59 -81.31
N SER A 246 -39.81 -8.48 -80.41
CA SER A 246 -39.32 -9.88 -80.54
C SER A 246 -37.97 -10.23 -81.18
N SER A 247 -37.16 -10.97 -80.40
CA SER A 247 -36.59 -12.34 -80.62
C SER A 247 -35.99 -12.68 -81.99
N THR A 248 -34.93 -13.46 -82.20
CA THR A 248 -34.25 -14.55 -81.48
C THR A 248 -32.95 -14.82 -82.27
N VAL A 249 -31.98 -15.53 -81.70
CA VAL A 249 -31.49 -16.81 -82.26
C VAL A 249 -31.37 -17.78 -81.10
#